data_AF-A0AAD4CQA9-F1
#
_entry.id   AF-A0AAD4CQA9-F1
#
_cell.length_a   1.000
_cell.length_b   1.000
_cell.length_c   1.000
_cell.angle_alpha   90.00
_cell.angle_beta   90.00
_cell.angle_gamma   90.00
#
_symmetry.space_group_name_H-M   'P 1'
#
loop_
_entity.id
_entity.type
_entity.pdbx_description
1 polymer ?
#
loop_
_entity_poly.entity_id
_entity_poly.type
_entity_poly.pdbx_seq_one_letter_code
_entity_poly.pdbx_strand_id
1 'polypeptide(L)'
;MAIEDLMNKRILYHYTEGVDWAYGVWYRSRNRIVYRVVTGPLAGRTNYVRGWYQEIAPGEIYKVSWMEETGTIVTQTLDLKRKMIWTFVAFSKGHFVSPTW
;
A
#
# COMPACT_ATOMS: atom_id res chain seq x y z
N MET A 1 -14.68 -4.89 -15.88
CA MET A 1 -14.44 -3.71 -15.03
C MET A 1 -14.57 -4.17 -13.60
N ALA A 2 -13.51 -4.01 -12.81
CA ALA A 2 -13.53 -4.22 -11.38
C ALA A 2 -12.34 -3.46 -10.75
N ILE A 3 -11.17 -3.53 -11.38
CA ILE A 3 -9.94 -2.94 -10.83
C ILE A 3 -9.16 -2.12 -11.85
N GLU A 4 -9.65 -1.99 -13.08
CA GLU A 4 -8.95 -1.29 -14.18
C GLU A 4 -8.73 0.19 -13.86
N ASP A 5 -9.66 0.80 -13.13
CA ASP A 5 -9.51 2.16 -12.63
C ASP A 5 -8.32 2.31 -11.69
N LEU A 6 -7.80 1.24 -11.08
CA LEU A 6 -6.61 1.30 -10.24
C LEU A 6 -5.33 0.99 -11.01
N MET A 7 -5.43 0.33 -12.16
CA MET A 7 -4.26 -0.17 -12.90
C MET A 7 -3.40 0.97 -13.44
N ASN A 8 -2.09 0.78 -13.31
CA ASN A 8 -1.06 1.75 -13.67
C ASN A 8 -1.11 3.09 -12.91
N LYS A 9 -1.96 3.25 -11.88
CA LYS A 9 -1.97 4.46 -11.05
C LYS A 9 -0.78 4.50 -10.10
N ARG A 10 -0.14 5.67 -10.03
CA ARG A 10 0.89 6.01 -9.05
C ARG A 10 0.29 6.99 -8.05
N ILE A 11 0.38 6.66 -6.77
CA ILE A 11 -0.16 7.48 -5.68
C ILE A 11 0.96 7.74 -4.68
N LEU A 12 1.16 9.01 -4.35
CA LEU A 12 1.89 9.42 -3.16
C LEU A 12 0.85 9.74 -2.10
N TYR A 13 0.98 9.16 -0.92
CA TYR A 13 0.06 9.41 0.18
C TYR A 13 0.85 9.61 1.48
N HIS A 14 0.28 10.45 2.34
CA HIS A 14 0.79 10.74 3.67
C HIS A 14 -0.15 10.08 4.68
N TYR A 15 0.44 9.45 5.69
CA TYR A 15 -0.32 8.87 6.80
C TYR A 15 -0.78 9.97 7.79
N THR A 16 -1.20 9.55 8.98
CA THR A 16 -1.78 10.34 10.06
C THR A 16 -1.23 11.76 10.16
N GLU A 17 -2.12 12.73 10.32
CA GLU A 17 -1.76 14.12 10.55
C GLU A 17 -0.80 14.24 11.74
N GLY A 18 0.26 15.05 11.56
CA GLY A 18 1.27 15.27 12.59
C GLY A 18 2.43 14.26 12.62
N VAL A 19 2.43 13.21 11.78
CA VAL A 19 3.61 12.36 11.57
C VAL A 19 4.11 12.42 10.13
N ASP A 20 5.43 12.51 9.95
CA ASP A 20 6.06 12.56 8.62
C ASP A 20 6.29 11.15 8.05
N TRP A 21 5.20 10.49 7.71
CA TRP A 21 5.22 9.15 7.09
C TRP A 21 4.55 9.23 5.72
N ALA A 22 5.37 9.23 4.66
CA ALA A 22 4.93 9.32 3.27
C ALA A 22 5.35 8.09 2.48
N TYR A 23 4.43 7.58 1.66
CA TYR A 23 4.61 6.34 0.90
C TYR A 23 4.18 6.56 -0.55
N GLY A 24 5.00 6.07 -1.48
CA GLY A 24 4.67 6.02 -2.89
C GLY A 24 4.28 4.61 -3.27
N VAL A 25 3.14 4.43 -3.94
CA VAL A 25 2.66 3.14 -4.44
C VAL A 25 2.31 3.24 -5.92
N TRP A 26 2.65 2.19 -6.67
CA TRP A 26 2.28 2.00 -8.06
C TRP A 26 1.51 0.68 -8.18
N TYR A 27 0.20 0.77 -8.40
CA TYR A 27 -0.66 -0.38 -8.69
C TYR A 27 -0.45 -0.81 -10.15
N ARG A 28 0.74 -1.35 -10.43
CA ARG A 28 1.29 -1.52 -11.77
C ARG A 28 0.42 -2.39 -12.69
N SER A 29 -0.04 -3.52 -12.18
CA SER A 29 -0.86 -4.48 -12.92
C SER A 29 -1.74 -5.29 -11.97
N ARG A 30 -2.61 -6.14 -12.54
CA ARG A 30 -3.62 -6.94 -11.82
C ARG A 30 -3.05 -7.82 -10.70
N ASN A 31 -1.75 -8.07 -10.69
CA ASN A 31 -1.08 -8.88 -9.69
C ASN A 31 0.21 -8.24 -9.17
N ARG A 32 0.54 -6.99 -9.53
CA ARG A 32 1.81 -6.35 -9.15
C ARG A 32 1.60 -4.99 -8.54
N ILE A 33 2.17 -4.81 -7.36
CA ILE A 33 2.33 -3.53 -6.69
C ILE A 33 3.82 -3.25 -6.57
N VAL A 34 4.22 -2.01 -6.81
CA VAL A 34 5.58 -1.53 -6.52
C VAL A 34 5.42 -0.37 -5.55
N TYR A 35 6.15 -0.37 -4.44
CA TYR A 35 6.07 0.72 -3.48
C TYR A 35 7.46 1.20 -3.04
N ARG A 36 7.47 2.42 -2.52
CA ARG A 36 8.62 3.02 -1.84
C ARG A 36 8.16 3.73 -0.57
N VAL A 37 8.96 3.66 0.47
CA VAL A 37 8.79 4.43 1.69
C VAL A 37 9.61 5.71 1.56
N VAL A 38 8.93 6.85 1.52
CA VAL A 38 9.56 8.16 1.30
C VAL A 38 10.05 8.73 2.62
N THR A 39 9.19 8.76 3.65
CA THR A 39 9.53 9.19 5.01
C THR A 39 8.94 8.23 6.05
N GLY A 40 9.44 8.31 7.29
CA GLY A 40 9.05 7.43 8.39
C GLY A 40 10.08 6.33 8.74
N PRO A 41 9.74 5.37 9.62
CA PRO A 41 10.68 4.42 10.21
C PRO A 41 11.33 3.45 9.22
N LEU A 42 10.72 3.28 8.05
CA LEU A 42 11.19 2.40 6.97
C LEU A 42 11.69 3.17 5.75
N ALA A 43 11.98 4.47 5.89
CA ALA A 43 12.39 5.34 4.78
C ALA A 43 13.56 4.75 3.97
N GLY A 44 13.47 4.88 2.64
CA GLY A 44 14.43 4.29 1.70
C GLY A 44 14.10 2.88 1.25
N ARG A 45 13.20 2.16 1.95
CA ARG A 45 12.74 0.83 1.52
C ARG A 45 11.95 0.93 0.23
N THR A 46 12.24 0.04 -0.72
CA THR A 46 11.46 -0.18 -1.94
C THR A 46 11.17 -1.66 -2.09
N ASN A 47 9.98 -2.03 -2.56
CA ASN A 47 9.67 -3.43 -2.82
C ASN A 47 8.68 -3.60 -3.98
N TYR A 48 8.59 -4.83 -4.50
CA TYR A 48 7.62 -5.24 -5.50
C TYR A 48 6.92 -6.53 -5.06
N VAL A 49 5.61 -6.48 -4.88
CA VAL A 49 4.85 -7.55 -4.23
C VAL A 49 3.72 -8.03 -5.12
N ARG A 50 3.27 -9.28 -4.89
CA ARG A 50 2.05 -9.76 -5.51
C ARG A 50 0.86 -9.15 -4.77
N GLY A 51 0.00 -8.43 -5.49
CA GLY A 51 -1.20 -7.82 -4.94
C GLY A 51 -2.46 -8.62 -5.26
N TRP A 52 -3.42 -8.60 -4.34
CA TRP A 52 -4.79 -9.06 -4.54
C TRP A 52 -5.73 -7.87 -4.43
N TYR A 53 -6.67 -7.76 -5.35
CA TYR A 53 -7.51 -6.58 -5.52
C TYR A 53 -8.98 -6.99 -5.52
N GLN A 54 -9.81 -6.14 -4.92
CA GLN A 54 -11.26 -6.29 -4.91
C GLN A 54 -11.89 -4.91 -5.07
N GLU A 55 -12.83 -4.77 -6.01
CA GLU A 55 -13.73 -3.61 -6.03
C GLU A 55 -14.76 -3.77 -4.91
N ILE A 56 -14.87 -2.78 -4.03
CA ILE A 56 -15.83 -2.79 -2.92
C ILE A 56 -17.04 -1.91 -3.25
N ALA A 57 -16.80 -0.77 -3.88
CA ALA A 57 -17.84 0.09 -4.43
C ALA A 57 -17.44 0.49 -5.86
N PRO A 58 -18.26 0.16 -6.88
CA PRO A 58 -17.92 0.37 -8.28
C PRO A 58 -17.47 1.79 -8.60
N GLY A 59 -16.29 1.93 -9.22
CA GLY A 59 -15.74 3.22 -9.63
C GLY A 59 -15.32 4.14 -8.48
N GLU A 60 -15.24 3.65 -7.24
CA GLU A 60 -15.01 4.50 -6.06
C GLU A 60 -14.06 3.88 -5.04
N ILE A 61 -14.43 2.71 -4.49
CA ILE A 61 -13.72 2.08 -3.37
C ILE A 61 -13.12 0.76 -3.79
N TYR A 62 -11.82 0.61 -3.56
CA TYR A 62 -11.04 -0.58 -3.88
C TYR A 62 -10.31 -1.07 -2.65
N LYS A 63 -10.22 -2.38 -2.48
CA LYS A 63 -9.42 -3.02 -1.44
C LYS A 63 -8.26 -3.77 -2.07
N VAL A 64 -7.07 -3.58 -1.51
CA VAL A 64 -5.83 -4.18 -2.01
C VAL A 64 -5.07 -4.79 -0.85
N SER A 65 -4.71 -6.06 -0.95
CA SER A 65 -3.95 -6.78 0.07
C SER A 65 -2.69 -7.40 -0.53
N TRP A 66 -1.64 -7.52 0.27
CA TRP A 66 -0.44 -8.29 -0.07
C TRP A 66 0.27 -8.81 1.17
N MET A 67 1.18 -9.76 0.94
CA MET A 67 2.13 -10.26 1.93
C MET A 67 3.54 -9.98 1.42
N GLU A 68 4.43 -9.62 2.32
CA GLU A 68 5.84 -9.38 2.05
C GLU A 68 6.71 -10.56 2.49
N GLU A 69 7.93 -10.63 1.97
CA GLU A 69 8.95 -11.63 2.30
C GLU A 69 9.33 -11.63 3.79
N THR A 70 9.12 -10.50 4.46
CA THR A 70 9.35 -10.30 5.91
C THR A 70 8.23 -10.88 6.79
N GLY A 71 7.18 -11.45 6.18
CA GLY A 71 5.96 -11.87 6.86
C GLY A 71 5.00 -10.72 7.20
N THR A 72 5.32 -9.49 6.78
CA THR A 72 4.39 -8.37 6.91
C THR A 72 3.17 -8.57 6.02
N ILE A 73 1.99 -8.33 6.58
CA ILE A 73 0.72 -8.37 5.86
C ILE A 73 0.19 -6.93 5.77
N VAL A 74 -0.17 -6.51 4.56
CA VAL A 74 -0.74 -5.19 4.33
C VAL A 74 -2.11 -5.32 3.67
N THR A 75 -3.03 -4.47 4.09
CA THR A 75 -4.33 -4.28 3.42
C THR A 75 -4.65 -2.80 3.37
N GLN A 76 -4.97 -2.31 2.18
CA GLN A 76 -5.38 -0.93 1.92
C GLN A 76 -6.81 -0.89 1.43
N THR A 77 -7.57 0.09 1.91
CA THR A 77 -8.83 0.52 1.32
C THR A 77 -8.58 1.89 0.69
N LEU A 78 -8.78 1.98 -0.62
CA LEU A 78 -8.62 3.19 -1.42
C LEU A 78 -9.98 3.74 -1.77
N ASP A 79 -10.24 4.98 -1.37
CA ASP A 79 -11.34 5.78 -1.89
C ASP A 79 -10.75 6.82 -2.86
N LEU A 80 -10.89 6.52 -4.15
CA LEU A 80 -10.31 7.36 -5.20
C LEU A 80 -11.05 8.69 -5.39
N LYS A 81 -12.34 8.76 -5.01
CA LYS A 81 -13.13 10.00 -5.12
C LYS A 81 -12.76 10.98 -4.02
N ARG A 82 -12.66 10.50 -2.78
CA ARG A 82 -12.30 11.31 -1.61
C ARG A 82 -10.80 11.51 -1.46
N LYS A 83 -9.98 10.81 -2.26
CA LYS A 83 -8.51 10.79 -2.16
C LYS A 83 -8.03 10.35 -0.77
N MET A 84 -8.67 9.32 -0.24
CA MET A 84 -8.36 8.76 1.07
C MET A 84 -7.84 7.32 0.96
N ILE A 85 -6.88 6.98 1.80
CA ILE A 85 -6.35 5.63 1.92
C ILE A 85 -6.34 5.26 3.39
N TRP A 86 -6.96 4.13 3.74
CA TRP A 86 -6.81 3.48 5.04
C TRP A 86 -5.91 2.27 4.87
N THR A 87 -4.91 2.13 5.73
CA THR A 87 -4.00 0.98 5.69
C THR A 87 -4.02 0.26 7.02
N PHE A 88 -4.21 -1.05 6.97
CA PHE A 88 -3.89 -1.98 8.04
C PHE A 88 -2.58 -2.68 7.71
N VAL A 89 -1.63 -2.67 8.65
CA VAL A 89 -0.37 -3.40 8.54
C VAL A 89 -0.18 -4.25 9.78
N ALA A 90 0.09 -5.54 9.59
CA ALA A 90 0.58 -6.43 10.64
C ALA A 90 2.05 -6.73 10.36
N PHE A 91 2.92 -6.31 11.27
CA PHE A 91 4.35 -6.61 11.21
C PHE A 91 4.67 -7.91 11.95
N SER A 92 5.56 -8.72 11.39
CA SER A 92 6.21 -9.77 12.18
C SER A 92 7.05 -9.12 13.27
N LYS A 93 7.23 -9.80 14.41
CA LYS A 93 8.03 -9.28 15.53
C LYS A 93 9.44 -8.87 15.07
N GLY A 94 10.07 -9.70 14.23
CA GLY A 94 11.41 -9.44 13.69
C GLY A 94 11.47 -8.17 12.84
N HIS A 95 10.52 -7.98 11.94
CA HIS A 95 10.47 -6.78 11.11
C HIS A 95 10.15 -5.52 11.93
N PHE A 96 9.32 -5.65 12.97
CA PHE A 96 9.00 -4.53 13.86
C PHE A 96 10.19 -4.06 14.70
N VAL A 97 10.95 -4.99 15.29
CA VAL A 97 12.09 -4.64 16.17
C VAL A 97 13.37 -4.34 15.39
N SER A 98 13.49 -4.82 14.15
CA SER A 98 14.66 -4.64 13.29
C SER A 98 14.21 -4.26 11.88
N PRO A 99 13.88 -2.98 11.64
CA PRO A 99 13.27 -2.50 10.39
C PRO A 99 14.17 -2.54 9.14
N THR A 100 15.47 -2.81 9.29
CA THR A 100 16.47 -2.64 8.22
C THR A 100 16.92 -3.92 7.52
N TRP A 101 16.16 -5.03 7.62
CA TRP A 101 16.43 -6.25 6.85
C TRP A 101 16.09 -6.08 5.36
#